data_AF-A0AAD5U1I3-F1
#
_entry.id   AF-A0AAD5U1I3-F1
#
_cell.length_a   1.000
_cell.length_b   1.000
_cell.length_c   1.000
_cell.angle_alpha   90.00
_cell.angle_beta   90.00
_cell.angle_gamma   90.00
#
_symmetry.space_group_name_H-M   'P 1'
#
loop_
_entity.id
_entity.type
_entity.pdbx_description
1 polymer ?
#
loop_
_entity_poly.entity_id
_entity_poly.type
_entity_poly.pdbx_seq_one_letter_code
_entity_poly.pdbx_strand_id
1 'polypeptide(L)'
;MSDLWSTSKEFIKGFIAGQIILICFMFFLIKFFLFQNPSKNVSTKRRRKIFEVTKTHSPQNQALNILSKIRYDPNSTGAETCEWLNVLIAQAIAKYRNDSGFLNRIIRVLDEEINGSKKPNFLSPITITEFSLGEDFPMLKSSCIRFVENSINLRAEIRFEFHDQITLGIETQVLVNWPKIMMAALPVALSVTLTKFSGTISIEFINSKDSPASFISISILEEDLNLEFDCKSMLGNRTKVKDLPKLTQLIINRLRKSFFELIVFPNSKKFNVPSFWPDAEENFLELNLEQEDELENLIDENLENKKLL
;
A
#
# COMPACT_ATOMS: atom_id res chain seq x y z
N MET A 1 -28.49 -48.12 37.16
CA MET A 1 -27.22 -48.01 36.38
C MET A 1 -27.45 -48.00 34.86
N SER A 2 -28.61 -48.45 34.37
CA SER A 2 -29.04 -48.39 32.95
C SER A 2 -29.40 -46.98 32.46
N ASP A 3 -29.99 -46.14 33.33
CA ASP A 3 -30.54 -44.85 32.90
C ASP A 3 -29.45 -43.78 32.69
N LEU A 4 -28.34 -43.87 33.43
CA LEU A 4 -27.19 -42.97 33.23
C LEU A 4 -26.53 -43.16 31.85
N TRP A 5 -26.59 -44.38 31.31
CA TRP A 5 -25.98 -44.71 30.03
C TRP A 5 -26.86 -44.33 28.84
N SER A 6 -28.19 -44.31 28.98
CA SER A 6 -29.10 -43.82 27.93
C SER A 6 -29.00 -42.30 27.77
N THR A 7 -28.94 -41.54 28.87
CA THR A 7 -28.79 -40.07 28.83
C THR A 7 -27.46 -39.65 28.18
N SER A 8 -26.38 -40.38 28.46
CA SER A 8 -25.07 -40.12 27.82
C SER A 8 -25.10 -40.34 26.31
N LYS A 9 -25.88 -41.31 25.81
CA LYS A 9 -26.03 -41.58 24.38
C LYS A 9 -26.88 -40.53 23.67
N GLU A 10 -27.90 -40.01 24.34
CA GLU A 10 -28.73 -38.92 23.80
C GLU A 10 -27.93 -37.62 23.71
N PHE A 11 -27.09 -37.34 24.72
CA PHE A 11 -26.16 -36.21 24.69
C PHE A 11 -25.14 -36.32 23.55
N ILE A 12 -24.50 -37.49 23.38
CA ILE A 12 -23.52 -37.73 22.30
C ILE A 12 -24.17 -37.58 20.92
N LYS A 13 -25.42 -38.07 20.75
CA LYS A 13 -26.17 -37.89 19.49
C LYS A 13 -26.46 -36.42 19.20
N GLY A 14 -26.87 -35.65 20.21
CA GLY A 14 -27.10 -34.20 20.08
C GLY A 14 -25.83 -33.44 19.74
N PHE A 15 -24.70 -33.80 20.38
CA PHE A 15 -23.41 -33.19 20.10
C PHE A 15 -22.92 -33.47 18.67
N ILE A 16 -23.01 -34.72 18.20
CA ILE A 16 -22.63 -35.10 16.83
C ILE A 16 -23.52 -34.40 15.81
N ALA A 17 -24.83 -34.33 16.04
CA ALA A 17 -25.74 -33.60 15.17
C ALA A 17 -25.40 -32.11 15.08
N GLY A 18 -25.04 -31.47 16.20
CA GLY A 18 -24.60 -30.08 16.24
C GLY A 18 -23.29 -29.85 15.47
N GLN A 19 -22.31 -30.74 15.62
CA GLN A 19 -21.04 -30.65 14.89
C GLN A 19 -21.22 -30.82 13.38
N ILE A 20 -22.11 -31.72 12.94
CA ILE A 20 -22.43 -31.91 11.52
C ILE A 20 -23.08 -30.65 10.93
N ILE A 21 -24.01 -30.01 11.66
CA ILE A 21 -24.64 -28.76 11.21
C ILE A 21 -23.60 -27.64 11.09
N LEU A 22 -22.68 -27.54 12.04
CA LEU A 22 -21.63 -26.52 12.02
C LEU A 22 -20.65 -26.73 10.85
N ILE A 23 -20.26 -27.98 10.59
CA ILE A 23 -19.41 -28.34 9.44
C ILE A 23 -20.13 -28.05 8.12
N CYS A 24 -21.42 -28.39 8.00
CA CYS A 24 -22.22 -28.08 6.81
C CYS A 24 -22.35 -26.56 6.59
N PHE A 25 -22.55 -25.80 7.67
CA PHE A 25 -22.62 -24.34 7.61
C PHE A 25 -21.27 -23.73 7.19
N MET A 26 -20.17 -24.21 7.76
CA MET A 26 -18.81 -23.81 7.36
C MET A 26 -18.51 -24.17 5.90
N PHE A 27 -18.88 -25.37 5.46
CA PHE A 27 -18.73 -25.78 4.06
C PHE A 27 -19.56 -24.89 3.12
N PHE A 28 -20.80 -24.53 3.50
CA PHE A 28 -21.63 -23.64 2.71
C PHE A 28 -21.06 -22.23 2.65
N LEU A 29 -20.57 -21.69 3.77
CA LEU A 29 -19.90 -20.38 3.80
C LEU A 29 -18.64 -20.39 2.94
N ILE A 30 -17.80 -21.41 3.05
CA ILE A 30 -16.60 -21.55 2.21
C ILE A 30 -17.02 -21.68 0.74
N LYS A 31 -18.01 -22.51 0.40
CA LYS A 31 -18.46 -22.65 -0.98
C LYS A 31 -19.04 -21.35 -1.55
N PHE A 32 -19.82 -20.63 -0.75
CA PHE A 32 -20.45 -19.37 -1.14
C PHE A 32 -19.43 -18.23 -1.25
N PHE A 33 -18.42 -18.21 -0.38
CA PHE A 33 -17.46 -17.10 -0.27
C PHE A 33 -16.20 -17.31 -1.12
N LEU A 34 -15.74 -18.55 -1.30
CA LEU A 34 -14.50 -18.90 -2.03
C LEU A 34 -14.75 -19.30 -3.50
N PHE A 35 -15.96 -19.77 -3.85
CA PHE A 35 -16.27 -20.28 -5.20
C PHE A 35 -17.33 -19.48 -5.97
N GLN A 36 -17.65 -18.25 -5.56
CA GLN A 36 -18.33 -17.31 -6.46
C GLN A 36 -17.36 -16.85 -7.55
N ASN A 37 -17.18 -17.69 -8.58
CA ASN A 37 -16.77 -17.23 -9.89
C ASN A 37 -18.00 -16.66 -10.61
N PRO A 38 -17.89 -15.50 -11.27
CA PRO A 38 -19.01 -14.87 -11.94
C PRO A 38 -19.23 -15.56 -13.30
N SER A 39 -20.36 -16.23 -13.49
CA SER A 39 -20.94 -16.37 -14.83
C SER A 39 -22.38 -16.87 -14.77
N LYS A 40 -23.33 -15.98 -15.02
CA LYS A 40 -24.05 -15.87 -16.31
C LYS A 40 -25.20 -14.87 -16.15
N ASN A 41 -25.19 -13.87 -17.02
CA ASN A 41 -26.27 -12.90 -17.22
C ASN A 41 -27.62 -13.59 -17.41
N VAL A 42 -28.53 -13.36 -16.47
CA VAL A 42 -29.98 -13.32 -16.74
C VAL A 42 -30.54 -12.16 -15.92
N SER A 43 -30.70 -11.02 -16.59
CA SER A 43 -31.34 -9.82 -16.06
C SER A 43 -32.85 -10.02 -15.96
N THR A 44 -33.32 -10.73 -14.95
CA THR A 44 -34.70 -10.55 -14.47
C THR A 44 -34.72 -9.34 -13.53
N LYS A 45 -35.13 -8.18 -14.04
CA LYS A 45 -35.43 -6.97 -13.27
C LYS A 45 -36.54 -7.25 -12.25
N ARG A 46 -36.16 -7.77 -11.09
CA ARG A 46 -37.03 -7.82 -9.92
C ARG A 46 -36.75 -6.53 -9.15
N ARG A 47 -37.70 -5.56 -9.18
CA ARG A 47 -37.68 -4.37 -8.30
C ARG A 47 -37.55 -4.86 -6.86
N ARG A 48 -36.32 -4.90 -6.34
CA ARG A 48 -36.07 -5.10 -4.91
C ARG A 48 -36.48 -3.79 -4.26
N LYS A 49 -37.38 -3.83 -3.28
CA LYS A 49 -37.60 -2.69 -2.39
C LYS A 49 -36.23 -2.34 -1.80
N ILE A 50 -35.72 -1.16 -2.13
CA ILE A 50 -34.50 -0.62 -1.52
C ILE A 50 -34.80 -0.59 -0.02
N PHE A 51 -34.10 -1.43 0.73
CA PHE A 51 -34.19 -1.38 2.18
C PHE A 51 -33.47 -0.09 2.57
N GLU A 52 -34.19 0.88 3.12
CA GLU A 52 -33.61 2.08 3.70
C GLU A 52 -32.70 1.63 4.85
N VAL A 53 -31.41 1.46 4.57
CA VAL A 53 -30.41 1.26 5.60
C VAL A 53 -30.28 2.60 6.29
N THR A 54 -30.92 2.73 7.45
CA THR A 54 -30.79 3.90 8.31
C THR A 54 -29.31 4.01 8.69
N LYS A 55 -28.57 4.93 8.06
CA LYS A 55 -27.19 5.28 8.43
C LYS A 55 -27.23 6.01 9.77
N THR A 56 -27.42 5.28 10.86
CA THR A 56 -27.60 5.82 12.22
C THR A 56 -26.30 6.28 12.89
N HIS A 57 -25.16 6.18 12.21
CA HIS A 57 -23.86 6.47 12.83
C HIS A 57 -23.16 7.60 12.09
N SER A 58 -22.99 8.74 12.78
CA SER A 58 -22.05 9.77 12.38
C SER A 58 -20.63 9.18 12.34
N PRO A 59 -19.77 9.58 11.37
CA PRO A 59 -18.38 9.12 11.32
C PRO A 59 -17.63 9.38 12.64
N GLN A 60 -18.05 10.43 13.36
CA GLN A 60 -17.50 10.82 14.65
C GLN A 60 -17.62 9.76 15.76
N ASN A 61 -18.70 8.98 15.73
CA ASN A 61 -18.91 7.92 16.70
C ASN A 61 -18.34 6.57 16.24
N GLN A 62 -17.92 6.44 14.98
CA GLN A 62 -17.54 5.13 14.44
C GLN A 62 -16.20 4.64 15.01
N ALA A 63 -15.15 5.47 14.99
CA ALA A 63 -13.83 5.10 15.51
C ALA A 63 -13.87 4.72 17.00
N LEU A 64 -14.52 5.56 17.83
CA LEU A 64 -14.66 5.31 19.26
C LEU A 64 -15.54 4.08 19.56
N ASN A 65 -16.58 3.84 18.77
CA ASN A 65 -17.42 2.64 18.88
C ASN A 65 -16.64 1.37 18.46
N ILE A 66 -15.77 1.45 17.45
CA ILE A 66 -14.88 0.35 17.06
C ILE A 66 -13.93 0.02 18.23
N LEU A 67 -13.23 1.03 18.75
CA LEU A 67 -12.28 0.84 19.86
C LEU A 67 -12.94 0.24 21.10
N SER A 68 -14.12 0.74 21.49
CA SER A 68 -14.84 0.24 22.66
C SER A 68 -15.34 -1.19 22.49
N LYS A 69 -15.80 -1.55 21.29
CA LYS A 69 -16.25 -2.92 20.97
C LYS A 69 -15.09 -3.91 20.90
N ILE A 70 -13.95 -3.50 20.35
CA ILE A 70 -12.74 -4.32 20.27
C ILE A 70 -11.99 -4.34 21.61
N ARG A 71 -12.35 -3.44 22.54
CA ARG A 71 -11.68 -3.25 23.84
C ARG A 71 -10.20 -2.90 23.67
N TYR A 72 -9.91 -2.08 22.67
CA TYR A 72 -8.57 -1.55 22.43
C TYR A 72 -8.52 -0.10 22.89
N ASP A 73 -7.52 0.23 23.72
CA ASP A 73 -7.28 1.60 24.16
C ASP A 73 -5.91 2.08 23.61
N PRO A 74 -5.89 3.04 22.68
CA PRO A 74 -4.67 3.59 22.10
C PRO A 74 -3.66 4.16 23.10
N ASN A 75 -4.09 4.51 24.32
CA ASN A 75 -3.21 5.13 25.32
C ASN A 75 -2.65 4.13 26.32
N SER A 76 -3.38 3.05 26.64
CA SER A 76 -2.98 2.06 27.64
C SER A 76 -2.51 0.73 27.06
N THR A 77 -2.86 0.41 25.81
CA THR A 77 -2.41 -0.82 25.15
C THR A 77 -0.95 -0.68 24.75
N GLY A 78 -0.11 -1.61 25.22
CA GLY A 78 1.29 -1.70 24.80
C GLY A 78 1.41 -2.05 23.30
N ALA A 79 2.57 -1.78 22.72
CA ALA A 79 2.82 -2.16 21.34
C ALA A 79 3.03 -3.68 21.20
N GLU A 80 2.50 -4.24 20.13
CA GLU A 80 2.66 -5.65 19.75
C GLU A 80 3.89 -5.83 18.87
N THR A 81 4.56 -6.97 18.95
CA THR A 81 5.76 -7.25 18.13
C THR A 81 5.43 -7.75 16.72
N CYS A 82 4.25 -8.36 16.54
CA CYS A 82 3.79 -8.96 15.28
C CYS A 82 4.81 -9.94 14.63
N GLU A 83 5.51 -10.77 15.41
CA GLU A 83 6.57 -11.65 14.90
C GLU A 83 6.10 -12.63 13.81
N TRP A 84 4.87 -13.12 13.89
CA TRP A 84 4.29 -13.98 12.84
C TRP A 84 4.24 -13.27 11.48
N LEU A 85 4.03 -11.96 11.45
CA LEU A 85 3.97 -11.15 10.23
C LEU A 85 5.38 -10.99 9.64
N ASN A 86 6.41 -10.89 10.47
CA ASN A 86 7.81 -10.88 10.00
C ASN A 86 8.12 -12.14 9.19
N VAL A 87 7.65 -13.32 9.62
CA VAL A 87 7.85 -14.57 8.89
C VAL A 87 7.18 -14.52 7.51
N LEU A 88 5.95 -14.01 7.42
CA LEU A 88 5.23 -13.91 6.14
C LEU A 88 5.87 -12.89 5.19
N ILE A 89 6.29 -11.74 5.71
CA ILE A 89 7.01 -10.72 4.93
C ILE A 89 8.34 -11.30 4.43
N ALA A 90 9.08 -11.99 5.29
CA ALA A 90 10.33 -12.64 4.91
C ALA A 90 10.11 -13.70 3.80
N GLN A 91 9.07 -14.53 3.92
CA GLN A 91 8.70 -15.49 2.87
C GLN A 91 8.36 -14.80 1.54
N ALA A 92 7.61 -13.69 1.58
CA ALA A 92 7.27 -12.92 0.39
C ALA A 92 8.52 -12.32 -0.26
N ILE A 93 9.39 -11.68 0.53
CA ILE A 93 10.65 -11.09 0.04
C ILE A 93 11.56 -12.16 -0.55
N ALA A 94 11.72 -13.32 0.12
CA ALA A 94 12.53 -14.43 -0.38
C ALA A 94 12.02 -14.95 -1.74
N LYS A 95 10.70 -15.00 -1.92
CA LYS A 95 10.10 -15.33 -3.22
C LYS A 95 10.43 -14.28 -4.29
N TYR A 96 10.25 -13.00 -3.97
CA TYR A 96 10.48 -11.91 -4.93
C TYR A 96 11.95 -11.67 -5.27
N ARG A 97 12.88 -11.96 -4.36
CA ARG A 97 14.33 -11.93 -4.62
C ARG A 97 14.75 -12.91 -5.72
N ASN A 98 14.04 -14.02 -5.86
CA ASN A 98 14.30 -15.02 -6.88
C ASN A 98 13.42 -14.85 -8.14
N ASP A 99 12.55 -13.85 -8.17
CA ASP A 99 11.68 -13.54 -9.32
C ASP A 99 12.35 -12.50 -10.22
N SER A 100 12.97 -12.97 -11.30
CA SER A 100 13.60 -12.09 -12.31
C SER A 100 12.61 -11.12 -12.97
N GLY A 101 11.33 -11.50 -13.11
CA GLY A 101 10.29 -10.63 -13.63
C GLY A 101 10.00 -9.47 -12.69
N PHE A 102 10.00 -9.72 -11.38
CA PHE A 102 9.86 -8.67 -10.37
C PHE A 102 11.09 -7.74 -10.34
N LEU A 103 12.30 -8.29 -10.31
CA LEU A 103 13.53 -7.51 -10.31
C LEU A 103 13.64 -6.60 -11.55
N ASN A 104 13.29 -7.13 -12.74
CA ASN A 104 13.28 -6.34 -13.97
C ASN A 104 12.28 -5.18 -13.94
N ARG A 105 11.12 -5.37 -13.27
CA ARG A 105 10.16 -4.27 -13.06
C ARG A 105 10.73 -3.19 -12.15
N ILE A 106 11.43 -3.57 -11.08
CA ILE A 106 12.10 -2.59 -10.20
C ILE A 106 13.16 -1.83 -10.99
N ILE A 107 14.03 -2.54 -11.72
CA ILE A 107 15.10 -1.92 -12.51
C ILE A 107 14.51 -0.91 -13.51
N ARG A 108 13.40 -1.26 -14.17
CA ARG A 108 12.72 -0.33 -15.08
C ARG A 108 12.21 0.93 -14.38
N VAL A 109 11.58 0.79 -13.22
CA VAL A 109 11.10 1.94 -12.43
C VAL A 109 12.28 2.82 -11.98
N LEU A 110 13.38 2.20 -11.54
CA LEU A 110 14.59 2.93 -11.17
C LEU A 110 15.23 3.64 -12.36
N ASP A 111 15.27 3.00 -13.53
CA ASP A 111 15.81 3.57 -14.76
C ASP A 111 14.98 4.79 -15.21
N GLU A 112 13.65 4.67 -15.22
CA GLU A 112 12.73 5.76 -15.54
C GLU A 112 12.89 6.93 -14.54
N GLU A 113 13.05 6.65 -13.25
CA GLU A 113 13.21 7.67 -12.20
C GLU A 113 14.57 8.37 -12.26
N ILE A 114 15.66 7.64 -12.51
CA ILE A 114 17.02 8.17 -12.56
C ILE A 114 17.26 8.94 -13.86
N ASN A 115 16.77 8.42 -15.00
CA ASN A 115 16.91 9.06 -16.31
C ASN A 115 15.79 10.04 -16.67
N GLY A 116 14.77 10.20 -15.82
CA GLY A 116 13.68 11.15 -16.01
C GLY A 116 14.11 12.62 -16.12
N SER A 117 13.14 13.50 -16.35
CA SER A 117 13.31 14.93 -16.73
C SER A 117 14.26 15.76 -15.84
N LYS A 118 14.47 15.35 -14.59
CA LYS A 118 15.36 16.01 -13.64
C LYS A 118 16.84 15.61 -13.79
N LYS A 119 17.22 14.78 -14.77
CA LYS A 119 18.62 14.33 -14.99
C LYS A 119 19.51 15.49 -15.46
N PRO A 120 20.68 15.71 -14.83
CA PRO A 120 21.62 16.72 -15.29
C PRO A 120 22.10 16.50 -16.73
N ASN A 121 22.25 17.59 -17.47
CA ASN A 121 22.68 17.59 -18.86
C ASN A 121 24.17 17.23 -19.06
N PHE A 122 25.00 17.32 -18.02
CA PHE A 122 26.40 16.92 -18.04
C PHE A 122 26.61 15.41 -17.84
N LEU A 123 25.54 14.64 -17.66
CA LEU A 123 25.61 13.18 -17.59
C LEU A 123 25.03 12.57 -18.86
N SER A 124 25.66 11.53 -19.37
CA SER A 124 25.04 10.62 -20.34
C SER A 124 23.81 9.93 -19.72
N PRO A 125 23.07 9.09 -20.46
CA PRO A 125 22.16 8.13 -19.84
C PRO A 125 22.90 7.34 -18.76
N ILE A 126 22.22 7.13 -17.64
CA ILE A 126 22.71 6.39 -16.49
C ILE A 126 22.22 4.95 -16.65
N THR A 127 23.12 3.98 -16.77
CA THR A 127 22.78 2.57 -16.95
C THR A 127 22.92 1.82 -15.64
N ILE A 128 21.88 1.08 -15.27
CA ILE A 128 21.93 0.18 -14.10
C ILE A 128 22.64 -1.11 -14.53
N THR A 129 23.76 -1.44 -13.88
CA THR A 129 24.56 -2.64 -14.18
C THR A 129 24.33 -3.78 -13.20
N GLU A 130 24.00 -3.44 -11.95
CA GLU A 130 23.79 -4.41 -10.88
C GLU A 130 22.67 -3.93 -9.97
N PHE A 131 21.85 -4.86 -9.49
CA PHE A 131 20.86 -4.58 -8.46
C PHE A 131 20.74 -5.77 -7.50
N SER A 132 20.86 -5.49 -6.21
CA SER A 132 20.74 -6.49 -5.14
C SER A 132 19.84 -5.95 -4.03
N LEU A 133 18.90 -6.79 -3.56
CA LEU A 133 18.00 -6.50 -2.45
C LEU A 133 18.54 -6.94 -1.09
N GLY A 134 19.79 -7.42 -1.03
CA GLY A 134 20.38 -8.03 0.17
C GLY A 134 19.91 -9.47 0.42
N GLU A 135 20.31 -10.02 1.56
CA GLU A 135 20.06 -11.39 2.02
C GLU A 135 19.16 -11.45 3.27
N ASP A 136 19.18 -10.43 4.11
CA ASP A 136 18.43 -10.35 5.37
C ASP A 136 17.03 -9.73 5.19
N PHE A 137 16.19 -9.70 6.22
CA PHE A 137 14.79 -9.27 6.10
C PHE A 137 14.47 -8.07 7.00
N PRO A 138 13.55 -7.19 6.58
CA PRO A 138 13.06 -6.12 7.44
C PRO A 138 12.26 -6.73 8.61
N MET A 139 12.50 -6.20 9.79
CA MET A 139 11.91 -6.67 11.04
C MET A 139 10.95 -5.64 11.60
N LEU A 140 9.68 -6.00 11.74
CA LEU A 140 8.71 -5.23 12.50
C LEU A 140 8.97 -5.46 14.00
N LYS A 141 9.01 -4.37 14.78
CA LYS A 141 9.38 -4.39 16.21
C LYS A 141 8.23 -4.03 17.13
N SER A 142 7.42 -3.06 16.72
CA SER A 142 6.42 -2.43 17.57
C SER A 142 5.28 -1.92 16.70
N SER A 143 4.11 -2.52 16.86
CA SER A 143 2.87 -2.20 16.16
C SER A 143 1.82 -1.74 17.17
N CYS A 144 1.19 -0.59 16.92
CA CYS A 144 0.11 -0.10 17.76
C CYS A 144 -0.87 0.77 16.97
N ILE A 145 -2.09 0.92 17.49
CA ILE A 145 -3.05 1.91 16.97
C ILE A 145 -2.89 3.23 17.72
N ARG A 146 -2.85 4.33 16.97
CA ARG A 146 -2.84 5.71 17.47
C ARG A 146 -3.96 6.52 16.79
N PHE A 147 -4.30 7.65 17.41
CA PHE A 147 -5.12 8.67 16.76
C PHE A 147 -4.24 9.51 15.84
N VAL A 148 -4.75 9.82 14.66
CA VAL A 148 -4.13 10.82 13.78
C VAL A 148 -4.23 12.19 14.46
N GLU A 149 -3.17 13.00 14.36
CA GLU A 149 -3.14 14.32 15.00
C GLU A 149 -4.38 15.16 14.68
N ASN A 150 -4.97 15.76 15.73
CA ASN A 150 -6.16 16.59 15.64
C ASN A 150 -7.38 15.91 14.95
N SER A 151 -7.39 14.57 14.94
CA SER A 151 -8.44 13.77 14.33
C SER A 151 -8.84 12.60 15.21
N ILE A 152 -10.07 12.12 14.99
CA ILE A 152 -10.59 10.88 15.56
C ILE A 152 -10.22 9.66 14.72
N ASN A 153 -9.60 9.88 13.55
CA ASN A 153 -9.21 8.81 12.67
C ASN A 153 -8.13 7.97 13.34
N LEU A 154 -8.25 6.66 13.15
CA LEU A 154 -7.29 5.70 13.66
C LEU A 154 -6.25 5.42 12.59
N ARG A 155 -5.03 5.20 13.08
CA ARG A 155 -3.88 4.84 12.28
C ARG A 155 -3.11 3.74 12.98
N ALA A 156 -2.67 2.75 12.21
CA ALA A 156 -1.68 1.80 12.69
C ALA A 156 -0.28 2.37 12.47
N GLU A 157 0.54 2.30 13.50
CA GLU A 157 1.95 2.65 13.48
C GLU A 157 2.78 1.40 13.72
N ILE A 158 3.64 1.06 12.75
CA ILE A 158 4.46 -0.14 12.77
C ILE A 158 5.92 0.25 12.59
N ARG A 159 6.70 0.19 13.67
CA ARG A 159 8.14 0.42 13.63
C ARG A 159 8.83 -0.77 12.96
N PHE A 160 9.71 -0.48 12.02
CA PHE A 160 10.53 -1.46 11.33
C PHE A 160 12.01 -1.10 11.33
N GLU A 161 12.85 -2.12 11.23
CA GLU A 161 14.30 -2.01 11.10
C GLU A 161 14.79 -2.99 10.03
N PHE A 162 15.65 -2.53 9.13
CA PHE A 162 16.31 -3.36 8.13
C PHE A 162 17.83 -3.26 8.30
N HIS A 163 18.44 -4.38 8.66
CA HIS A 163 19.86 -4.49 8.99
C HIS A 163 20.62 -5.19 7.88
N ASP A 164 20.57 -4.62 6.67
CA ASP A 164 21.27 -5.16 5.51
C ASP A 164 21.44 -4.05 4.47
N GLN A 165 22.06 -4.40 3.35
CA GLN A 165 22.40 -3.50 2.27
C GLN A 165 21.58 -3.80 1.02
N ILE A 166 20.94 -2.77 0.49
CA ILE A 166 20.38 -2.78 -0.87
C ILE A 166 21.36 -2.04 -1.77
N THR A 167 21.87 -2.72 -2.79
CA THR A 167 22.94 -2.22 -3.66
C THR A 167 22.46 -2.01 -5.08
N LEU A 168 22.87 -0.88 -5.67
CA LEU A 168 22.59 -0.49 -7.05
C LEU A 168 23.92 -0.09 -7.71
N GLY A 169 24.38 -0.92 -8.65
CA GLY A 169 25.49 -0.63 -9.54
C GLY A 169 25.04 0.23 -10.71
N ILE A 170 25.78 1.30 -10.96
CA ILE A 170 25.45 2.31 -11.95
C ILE A 170 26.68 2.66 -12.77
N GLU A 171 26.52 2.71 -14.09
CA GLU A 171 27.51 3.25 -15.01
C GLU A 171 26.96 4.49 -15.73
N THR A 172 27.80 5.50 -15.90
CA THR A 172 27.46 6.70 -16.66
C THR A 172 28.72 7.37 -17.18
N GLN A 173 28.58 8.37 -18.03
CA GLN A 173 29.66 9.19 -18.52
C GLN A 173 29.43 10.65 -18.15
N VAL A 174 30.43 11.28 -17.55
CA VAL A 174 30.44 12.72 -17.29
C VAL A 174 30.96 13.44 -18.53
N LEU A 175 30.13 14.31 -19.09
CA LEU A 175 30.43 15.11 -20.27
C LEU A 175 31.18 16.39 -19.85
N VAL A 176 32.39 16.56 -20.37
CA VAL A 176 33.23 17.73 -20.14
C VAL A 176 33.04 18.72 -21.28
N ASN A 177 32.53 19.91 -20.94
CA ASN A 177 32.10 20.92 -21.91
C ASN A 177 33.02 22.15 -22.00
N TRP A 178 34.21 22.13 -21.40
CA TRP A 178 35.13 23.28 -21.40
C TRP A 178 36.54 22.89 -21.84
N PRO A 179 37.17 23.57 -22.83
CA PRO A 179 36.73 24.82 -23.50
C PRO A 179 35.78 24.65 -24.71
N LYS A 180 35.46 23.41 -25.13
CA LYS A 180 34.47 23.13 -26.18
C LYS A 180 33.38 22.19 -25.65
N ILE A 181 32.16 22.31 -26.16
CA ILE A 181 31.03 21.43 -25.82
C ILE A 181 31.38 19.98 -26.23
N MET A 182 31.02 18.99 -25.39
CA MET A 182 31.24 17.55 -25.62
C MET A 182 32.70 17.19 -25.95
N MET A 183 33.67 17.92 -25.40
CA MET A 183 35.08 17.72 -25.73
C MET A 183 35.63 16.40 -25.18
N ALA A 184 35.12 15.92 -24.04
CA ALA A 184 35.48 14.62 -23.50
C ALA A 184 34.31 13.98 -22.76
N ALA A 185 34.30 12.66 -22.73
CA ALA A 185 33.39 11.85 -21.92
C ALA A 185 34.23 10.99 -20.97
N LEU A 186 33.99 11.11 -19.68
CA LEU A 186 34.70 10.37 -18.65
C LEU A 186 33.79 9.27 -18.11
N PRO A 187 34.11 7.98 -18.33
CA PRO A 187 33.33 6.89 -17.78
C PRO A 187 33.46 6.85 -16.25
N VAL A 188 32.33 6.65 -15.58
CA VAL A 188 32.23 6.53 -14.13
C VAL A 188 31.32 5.35 -13.81
N ALA A 189 31.86 4.39 -13.06
CA ALA A 189 31.11 3.32 -12.42
C ALA A 189 30.99 3.62 -10.92
N LEU A 190 29.77 3.51 -10.41
CA LEU A 190 29.39 3.80 -9.03
C LEU A 190 28.60 2.61 -8.46
N SER A 191 28.80 2.34 -7.18
CA SER A 191 27.97 1.43 -6.38
C SER A 191 27.29 2.27 -5.31
N VAL A 192 25.96 2.39 -5.41
CA VAL A 192 25.12 3.07 -4.42
C VAL A 192 24.54 2.01 -3.50
N THR A 193 24.63 2.21 -2.20
CA THR A 193 24.17 1.24 -1.20
C THR A 193 23.30 1.94 -0.16
N LEU A 194 22.11 1.42 0.10
CA LEU A 194 21.30 1.81 1.27
C LEU A 194 21.84 1.05 2.49
N THR A 195 22.43 1.75 3.45
CA THR A 195 23.15 1.15 4.59
C THR A 195 22.39 1.18 5.90
N LYS A 196 21.47 2.14 6.06
CA LYS A 196 20.54 2.18 7.18
C LYS A 196 19.15 2.45 6.67
N PHE A 197 18.21 1.60 7.08
CA PHE A 197 16.81 1.77 6.76
C PHE A 197 15.94 1.33 7.95
N SER A 198 15.41 2.31 8.67
CA SER A 198 14.46 2.08 9.77
C SER A 198 13.50 3.26 9.88
N GLY A 199 12.36 3.04 10.51
CA GLY A 199 11.39 4.10 10.79
C GLY A 199 10.03 3.51 11.17
N THR A 200 9.00 4.34 11.13
CA THR A 200 7.62 3.91 11.44
C THR A 200 6.72 3.99 10.21
N ILE A 201 6.17 2.85 9.80
CA ILE A 201 5.13 2.75 8.77
C ILE A 201 3.80 3.22 9.36
N SER A 202 3.14 4.14 8.67
CA SER A 202 1.74 4.51 8.83
C SER A 202 0.86 3.61 7.98
N ILE A 203 -0.23 3.11 8.54
CA ILE A 203 -1.34 2.57 7.76
C ILE A 203 -2.64 3.22 8.23
N GLU A 204 -3.33 3.87 7.30
CA GLU A 204 -4.60 4.56 7.55
C GLU A 204 -5.69 4.05 6.63
N PHE A 205 -6.88 3.82 7.17
CA PHE A 205 -8.07 3.55 6.38
C PHE A 205 -8.78 4.87 6.07
N ILE A 206 -8.78 5.27 4.80
CA ILE A 206 -9.37 6.51 4.35
C ILE A 206 -10.68 6.19 3.64
N ASN A 207 -11.79 6.69 4.20
CA ASN A 207 -13.09 6.68 3.54
C ASN A 207 -13.40 8.10 3.06
N SER A 208 -13.57 8.25 1.75
CA SER A 208 -13.98 9.54 1.18
C SER A 208 -15.46 9.75 1.46
N LYS A 209 -15.87 10.97 1.80
CA LYS A 209 -17.30 11.30 1.92
C LYS A 209 -17.97 11.43 0.55
N ASP A 210 -17.18 11.76 -0.47
CA ASP A 210 -17.64 12.12 -1.81
C ASP A 210 -17.48 10.97 -2.82
N SER A 211 -16.84 9.88 -2.42
CA SER A 211 -16.74 8.67 -3.23
C SER A 211 -16.88 7.41 -2.39
N PRO A 212 -17.50 6.34 -2.92
CA PRO A 212 -17.65 5.06 -2.21
C PRO A 212 -16.31 4.33 -2.09
N ALA A 213 -15.29 4.80 -2.82
CA ALA A 213 -13.99 4.20 -2.85
C ALA A 213 -13.29 4.39 -1.50
N SER A 214 -13.04 3.26 -0.84
CA SER A 214 -12.22 3.19 0.35
C SER A 214 -10.79 2.83 -0.02
N PHE A 215 -9.82 3.52 0.56
CA PHE A 215 -8.41 3.29 0.29
C PHE A 215 -7.66 3.00 1.59
N ILE A 216 -6.72 2.05 1.52
CA ILE A 216 -5.67 1.92 2.54
C ILE A 216 -4.52 2.80 2.08
N SER A 217 -4.18 3.78 2.90
CA SER A 217 -3.06 4.67 2.71
C SER A 217 -1.88 4.14 3.52
N ILE A 218 -0.74 3.92 2.85
CA ILE A 218 0.52 3.50 3.48
C ILE A 218 1.56 4.59 3.27
N SER A 219 2.19 5.03 4.35
CA SER A 219 3.31 5.98 4.33
C SER A 219 4.35 5.65 5.39
N ILE A 220 5.48 6.35 5.40
CA ILE A 220 6.49 6.29 6.46
C ILE A 220 6.55 7.66 7.16
N LEU A 221 6.61 7.67 8.48
CA LEU A 221 6.79 8.90 9.27
C LEU A 221 8.17 9.49 9.07
N GLU A 222 8.22 10.82 8.94
CA GLU A 222 9.49 11.54 8.82
C GLU A 222 10.24 11.62 10.16
N GLU A 223 9.52 11.67 11.29
CA GLU A 223 10.08 11.95 12.62
C GLU A 223 11.18 10.96 13.06
N ASP A 224 11.03 9.68 12.72
CA ASP A 224 11.93 8.60 13.14
C ASP A 224 12.58 7.85 11.95
N LEU A 225 12.44 8.38 10.73
CA LEU A 225 13.03 7.78 9.53
C LEU A 225 14.55 7.92 9.53
N ASN A 226 15.24 6.78 9.57
CA ASN A 226 16.67 6.68 9.32
C ASN A 226 16.89 6.05 7.94
N LEU A 227 17.25 6.90 6.97
CA LEU A 227 17.51 6.52 5.58
C LEU A 227 18.88 7.05 5.17
N GLU A 228 19.90 6.18 5.20
CA GLU A 228 21.27 6.53 4.84
C GLU A 228 21.74 5.76 3.61
N PHE A 229 22.15 6.52 2.58
CA PHE A 229 22.80 5.98 1.39
C PHE A 229 24.30 6.27 1.44
N ASP A 230 25.10 5.27 1.07
CA ASP A 230 26.51 5.41 0.75
C ASP A 230 26.69 5.25 -0.77
N CYS A 231 27.72 5.87 -1.33
CA CYS A 231 28.04 5.70 -2.75
C CYS A 231 29.55 5.72 -2.97
N LYS A 232 30.05 4.64 -3.55
CA LYS A 232 31.47 4.41 -3.79
C LYS A 232 31.72 4.32 -5.29
N SER A 233 32.86 4.81 -5.75
CA SER A 233 33.27 4.55 -7.13
C SER A 233 33.91 3.19 -7.25
N MET A 234 33.54 2.47 -8.31
CA MET A 234 34.14 1.19 -8.68
C MET A 234 35.41 1.37 -9.53
N LEU A 235 35.78 2.61 -9.89
CA LEU A 235 37.06 2.89 -10.52
C LEU A 235 38.17 2.82 -9.45
N GLY A 236 39.24 2.08 -9.75
CA GLY A 236 40.38 1.95 -8.83
C GLY A 236 41.07 3.28 -8.51
N ASN A 237 41.88 3.27 -7.44
CA ASN A 237 42.58 4.43 -6.83
C ASN A 237 43.38 5.38 -7.78
N ARG A 238 43.57 5.04 -9.06
CA ARG A 238 44.42 5.77 -10.01
C ARG A 238 43.68 6.87 -10.78
N THR A 239 42.36 6.84 -10.88
CA THR A 239 41.58 7.89 -11.56
C THR A 239 41.04 8.90 -10.55
N LYS A 240 41.84 9.94 -10.26
CA LYS A 240 41.38 11.09 -9.46
C LYS A 240 40.45 11.97 -10.28
N VAL A 241 39.17 11.64 -10.28
CA VAL A 241 38.12 12.48 -10.89
C VAL A 241 37.75 13.58 -9.90
N LYS A 242 38.12 14.84 -10.18
CA LYS A 242 37.93 15.98 -9.27
C LYS A 242 36.47 16.19 -8.83
N ASP A 243 35.50 15.85 -9.68
CA ASP A 243 34.07 16.10 -9.42
C ASP A 243 33.27 14.85 -9.00
N LEU A 244 33.95 13.73 -8.71
CA LEU A 244 33.28 12.50 -8.27
C LEU A 244 32.45 12.68 -6.99
N PRO A 245 32.92 13.38 -5.94
CA PRO A 245 32.11 13.58 -4.73
C PRO A 245 30.79 14.33 -4.97
N LYS A 246 30.80 15.30 -5.90
CA LYS A 246 29.59 16.05 -6.26
C LYS A 246 28.59 15.16 -7.00
N LEU A 247 29.08 14.27 -7.87
CA LEU A 247 28.24 13.30 -8.57
C LEU A 247 27.60 12.31 -7.59
N THR A 248 28.41 11.76 -6.68
CA THR A 248 27.96 10.89 -5.58
C THR A 248 26.85 11.57 -4.77
N GLN A 249 27.06 12.81 -4.32
CA GLN A 249 26.06 13.58 -3.57
C GLN A 249 24.78 13.82 -4.39
N LEU A 250 24.91 14.13 -5.68
CA LEU A 250 23.75 14.34 -6.55
C LEU A 250 22.88 13.09 -6.65
N ILE A 251 23.49 11.93 -6.85
CA ILE A 251 22.77 10.66 -6.95
C ILE A 251 22.09 10.32 -5.62
N ILE A 252 22.81 10.43 -4.50
CA ILE A 252 22.24 10.20 -3.16
C ILE A 252 21.05 11.13 -2.91
N ASN A 253 21.20 12.42 -3.17
CA ASN A 253 20.14 13.41 -2.96
C ASN A 253 18.92 13.13 -3.84
N ARG A 254 19.12 12.66 -5.07
CA ARG A 254 18.02 12.29 -5.96
C ARG A 254 17.26 11.07 -5.44
N LEU A 255 17.96 10.00 -5.07
CA LEU A 255 17.32 8.80 -4.53
C LEU A 255 16.55 9.11 -3.24
N ARG A 256 17.17 9.87 -2.32
CA ARG A 256 16.51 10.31 -1.09
C ARG A 256 15.26 11.15 -1.40
N LYS A 257 15.37 12.14 -2.29
CA LYS A 257 14.24 12.97 -2.67
C LYS A 257 13.11 12.17 -3.31
N SER A 258 13.44 11.24 -4.21
CA SER A 258 12.46 10.35 -4.84
C SER A 258 11.73 9.49 -3.80
N PHE A 259 12.46 8.91 -2.84
CA PHE A 259 11.88 8.17 -1.73
C PHE A 259 10.88 9.01 -0.92
N PHE A 260 11.26 10.25 -0.58
CA PHE A 260 10.39 11.18 0.16
C PHE A 260 9.13 11.57 -0.64
N GLU A 261 9.27 11.85 -1.94
CA GLU A 261 8.14 12.16 -2.82
C GLU A 261 7.20 10.96 -3.00
N LEU A 262 7.70 9.72 -2.91
CA LEU A 262 6.91 8.52 -3.18
C LEU A 262 6.12 8.00 -1.98
N ILE A 263 6.68 8.03 -0.75
CA ILE A 263 6.10 7.27 0.38
C ILE A 263 6.25 7.92 1.76
N VAL A 264 7.03 9.00 1.92
CA VAL A 264 7.18 9.66 3.23
C VAL A 264 6.03 10.64 3.43
N PHE A 265 5.40 10.60 4.60
CA PHE A 265 4.28 11.48 4.97
C PHE A 265 4.67 12.96 4.73
N PRO A 266 3.79 13.80 4.14
CA PRO A 266 2.36 13.58 3.85
C PRO A 266 2.08 12.76 2.59
N ASN A 267 3.10 12.39 1.81
CA ASN A 267 2.91 11.51 0.66
C ASN A 267 2.60 10.08 1.13
N SER A 268 1.80 9.37 0.35
CA SER A 268 1.37 8.01 0.67
C SER A 268 1.06 7.21 -0.58
N LYS A 269 1.21 5.89 -0.48
CA LYS A 269 0.71 4.94 -1.47
C LYS A 269 -0.68 4.49 -1.08
N LYS A 270 -1.64 4.75 -1.96
CA LYS A 270 -3.05 4.39 -1.77
C LYS A 270 -3.34 3.09 -2.49
N PHE A 271 -3.92 2.15 -1.77
CA PHE A 271 -4.37 0.87 -2.30
C PHE A 271 -5.88 0.80 -2.19
N ASN A 272 -6.55 0.51 -3.30
CA ASN A 272 -8.01 0.32 -3.29
C ASN A 272 -8.33 -0.88 -2.40
N VAL A 273 -9.25 -0.69 -1.46
CA VAL A 273 -9.80 -1.82 -0.72
C VAL A 273 -10.73 -2.55 -1.68
N PRO A 274 -10.50 -3.86 -1.95
CA PRO A 274 -11.35 -4.59 -2.87
C PRO A 274 -12.79 -4.55 -2.36
N SER A 275 -13.70 -4.08 -3.22
CA SER A 275 -15.13 -4.18 -2.96
C SER A 275 -15.51 -5.65 -2.97
N PHE A 276 -15.80 -6.21 -1.79
CA PHE A 276 -16.24 -7.61 -1.66
C PHE A 276 -17.63 -7.86 -2.25
N TRP A 277 -18.34 -6.78 -2.67
CA TRP A 277 -19.60 -6.82 -3.39
C TRP A 277 -19.49 -6.04 -4.70
N PRO A 278 -19.47 -6.72 -5.86
CA PRO A 278 -19.36 -6.08 -7.18
C PRO A 278 -20.47 -5.05 -7.44
N ASP A 279 -21.68 -5.33 -6.96
CA ASP A 279 -22.87 -4.52 -7.20
C ASP A 279 -22.79 -3.09 -6.60
N ALA A 280 -21.87 -2.82 -5.66
CA ALA A 280 -21.81 -1.53 -4.97
C ALA A 280 -21.26 -0.39 -5.84
N GLU A 281 -20.33 -0.68 -6.75
CA GLU A 281 -19.80 0.32 -7.70
C GLU A 281 -20.81 0.63 -8.81
N GLU A 282 -21.46 -0.40 -9.36
CA GLU A 282 -22.50 -0.23 -10.38
C GLU A 282 -23.70 0.57 -9.84
N ASN A 283 -24.20 0.25 -8.64
CA ASN A 283 -25.30 0.98 -8.03
C ASN A 283 -24.93 2.45 -7.72
N PHE A 284 -23.67 2.75 -7.33
CA PHE A 284 -23.24 4.13 -7.09
C PHE A 284 -23.16 4.95 -8.38
N LEU A 285 -22.68 4.35 -9.47
CA LEU A 285 -22.65 4.98 -10.79
C LEU A 285 -24.07 5.20 -11.34
N GLU A 286 -24.97 4.21 -11.21
CA GLU A 286 -26.38 4.35 -11.60
C GLU A 286 -27.10 5.44 -10.79
N LEU A 287 -26.87 5.51 -9.47
CA LEU A 287 -27.47 6.55 -8.60
C LEU A 287 -27.00 7.97 -8.95
N ASN A 288 -25.74 8.14 -9.34
CA ASN A 288 -25.23 9.45 -9.73
C ASN A 288 -25.77 9.88 -11.10
N LEU A 289 -25.90 8.95 -12.05
CA LEU A 289 -26.50 9.22 -13.36
C LEU A 289 -27.98 9.58 -13.23
N GLU A 290 -28.74 8.87 -12.37
CA GLU A 290 -30.15 9.22 -12.09
C GLU A 290 -30.28 10.61 -11.43
N GLN A 291 -29.34 11.01 -10.56
CA GLN A 291 -29.35 12.34 -9.95
C GLN A 291 -28.97 13.46 -10.93
N GLU A 292 -28.03 13.21 -11.85
CA GLU A 292 -27.69 14.16 -12.91
C GLU A 292 -28.86 14.34 -13.88
N ASP A 293 -29.53 13.25 -14.28
CA ASP A 293 -30.73 13.29 -15.14
C ASP A 293 -31.90 14.05 -14.46
N GLU A 294 -32.12 13.85 -13.15
CA GLU A 294 -33.14 14.62 -12.40
C GLU A 294 -32.79 16.12 -12.33
N LEU A 295 -31.51 16.47 -12.17
CA LEU A 295 -31.06 17.85 -12.12
C LEU A 295 -31.21 18.55 -13.47
N GLU A 296 -30.89 17.88 -14.57
CA GLU A 296 -31.08 18.40 -15.93
C GLU A 296 -32.57 18.63 -16.24
N ASN A 297 -33.44 17.68 -15.88
CA ASN A 297 -34.88 17.83 -16.07
C ASN A 297 -35.46 19.01 -15.28
N LEU A 298 -34.99 19.24 -14.05
CA LEU A 298 -35.39 20.40 -13.23
C LEU A 298 -34.90 21.73 -13.80
N ILE A 299 -33.71 21.76 -14.42
CA ILE A 299 -33.17 22.96 -15.07
C ILE A 299 -33.97 23.29 -16.33
N ASP A 300 -34.32 22.28 -17.12
CA ASP A 300 -35.13 22.43 -18.34
C ASP A 300 -36.56 22.87 -18.03
N GLU A 301 -37.20 22.29 -17.01
CA GLU A 301 -38.54 22.69 -16.57
C GLU A 301 -38.56 24.15 -16.05
N ASN A 302 -37.52 24.60 -15.36
CA ASN A 302 -37.38 25.98 -14.93
C ASN A 302 -37.10 26.95 -16.09
N LEU A 303 -36.36 26.52 -17.13
CA LEU A 303 -36.13 27.31 -18.34
C LEU A 303 -37.40 27.45 -19.19
N GLU A 304 -38.23 26.42 -19.23
CA GLU A 304 -39.50 26.43 -19.95
C GLU A 304 -40.54 27.32 -19.25
N ASN A 305 -40.63 27.25 -17.92
CA ASN A 305 -41.49 28.13 -17.12
C ASN A 305 -41.09 29.61 -17.19
N LYS A 306 -39.80 29.91 -17.43
CA LYS A 306 -39.30 31.28 -17.59
C LYS A 306 -39.55 31.89 -18.97
N LYS A 307 -39.91 31.07 -19.97
CA LYS A 307 -40.31 31.54 -21.32
C LYS A 307 -41.81 31.85 -21.45
N LEU A 308 -42.60 31.51 -20.44
CA LEU A 308 -44.06 31.70 -20.40
C LEU A 308 -44.50 32.93 -19.57
N LEU A 309 -43.55 33.73 -19.10
CA LEU A 309 -43.73 35.05 -18.46
C LEU A 309 -43.14 36.15 -19.36
#